data_AF-S0AYB9-F1
#
_entry.id   AF-S0AYB9-F1
#
_cell.length_a   1.000
_cell.length_b   1.000
_cell.length_c   1.000
_cell.angle_alpha   90.00
_cell.angle_beta   90.00
_cell.angle_gamma   90.00
#
_symmetry.space_group_name_H-M   'P 1'
#
loop_
_entity.id
_entity.type
_entity.pdbx_description
1 polymer ?
#
loop_
_entity_poly.entity_id
_entity_poly.type
_entity_poly.pdbx_seq_one_letter_code
_entity_poly.pdbx_strand_id
1 'polypeptide(L)'
;MTEFKTTFNLFSKVKQTCGKGDKRIAKPRTRVETSSETSEQITTNKSASAMANLLKTLPDWSVATRKIIDTTNIETFPIAGDLPRLLKHLTVYEIHNGDFYSVFPTQGIVTEHIVDYSVSSDGAAINAGDCLKILQTVCMIFESDELAQHLGNEWNAIMDNSCDLSVQKTFLMRILKKVFIEEKTDGESPIIMFLKAINQKIIGPATMRVRCQCGSLIIKDAQPMVWEVAVIIMEDKTIISHYRRQETSSKKPEEYFRFLWELRMVFNRDLTQLESLVMGVTEIEFDDITLDSVRDKVSSALEPMKSQDCFIGNMDD
;
A
#
# COMPACT_ATOMS: atom_id res chain seq x y z
N MET A 1 -2.33 17.52 -22.51
CA MET A 1 -2.22 17.35 -21.05
C MET A 1 -1.48 18.55 -20.48
N THR A 2 -2.03 19.25 -19.51
CA THR A 2 -1.35 20.36 -18.83
C THR A 2 -0.47 19.78 -17.73
N GLU A 3 0.84 19.74 -17.96
CA GLU A 3 1.83 19.22 -17.02
C GLU A 3 1.98 20.16 -15.82
N PHE A 4 1.67 19.66 -14.62
CA PHE A 4 1.90 20.38 -13.37
C PHE A 4 3.25 19.99 -12.79
N LYS A 5 4.20 20.92 -12.88
CA LYS A 5 5.46 20.85 -12.13
C LYS A 5 5.14 20.98 -10.65
N THR A 6 5.18 19.86 -9.92
CA THR A 6 4.91 19.86 -8.47
C THR A 6 6.22 19.61 -7.75
N THR A 7 6.55 20.44 -6.74
CA THR A 7 7.63 20.18 -5.76
C THR A 7 7.23 19.09 -4.77
N PHE A 8 6.67 18.00 -5.29
CA PHE A 8 6.09 16.93 -4.51
C PHE A 8 7.18 16.02 -4.00
N ASN A 9 7.62 16.23 -2.75
CA ASN A 9 8.46 15.26 -2.09
C ASN A 9 7.56 14.08 -1.66
N LEU A 10 7.72 12.92 -2.28
CA LEU A 10 6.96 11.71 -1.94
C LEU A 10 7.02 11.41 -0.43
N PHE A 11 8.19 11.62 0.21
CA PHE A 11 8.33 11.53 1.66
C PHE A 11 7.53 12.60 2.39
N SER A 12 7.38 13.80 1.84
CA SER A 12 6.53 14.83 2.44
C SER A 12 5.03 14.48 2.37
N LYS A 13 4.56 13.72 1.37
CA LYS A 13 3.16 13.21 1.36
C LYS A 13 2.96 12.10 2.36
N VAL A 14 3.89 11.14 2.38
CA VAL A 14 3.91 10.06 3.37
C VAL A 14 3.96 10.64 4.80
N LYS A 15 4.65 11.77 5.00
CA LYS A 15 4.67 12.53 6.27
C LYS A 15 3.45 13.43 6.49
N GLN A 16 2.88 14.09 5.47
CA GLN A 16 1.76 15.04 5.60
C GLN A 16 0.40 14.41 5.91
N THR A 17 0.21 13.10 5.68
CA THR A 17 -1.01 12.39 6.12
C THR A 17 -1.17 12.35 7.65
N CYS A 18 -0.22 12.92 8.41
CA CYS A 18 -0.24 13.04 9.88
C CYS A 18 -0.76 14.39 10.42
N GLY A 19 -1.45 15.21 9.62
CA GLY A 19 -2.03 16.48 10.06
C GLY A 19 -3.29 16.36 10.93
N LYS A 20 -3.15 16.57 12.24
CA LYS A 20 -4.16 16.92 13.27
C LYS A 20 -5.60 16.41 13.03
N GLY A 21 -5.86 15.17 13.42
CA GLY A 21 -7.23 14.74 13.73
C GLY A 21 -7.67 15.31 15.08
N ASP A 22 -8.72 16.12 15.11
CA ASP A 22 -9.37 16.55 16.34
C ASP A 22 -9.74 15.33 17.21
N LYS A 23 -9.47 15.44 18.52
CA LYS A 23 -9.74 14.41 19.52
C LYS A 23 -11.22 14.00 19.48
N ARG A 24 -11.55 12.92 18.77
CA ARG A 24 -12.87 12.29 18.86
C ARG A 24 -13.02 11.68 20.24
N ILE A 25 -13.83 12.33 21.08
CA ILE A 25 -14.28 11.79 22.37
C ILE A 25 -15.09 10.53 22.09
N ALA A 26 -14.53 9.36 22.41
CA ALA A 26 -15.22 8.08 22.30
C ALA A 26 -16.38 8.03 23.31
N LYS A 27 -17.60 7.71 22.83
CA LYS A 27 -18.74 7.42 23.72
C LYS A 27 -18.45 6.13 24.51
N PRO A 28 -18.67 6.12 25.84
CA PRO A 28 -18.40 4.95 26.66
C PRO A 28 -19.40 3.84 26.33
N ARG A 29 -18.88 2.65 25.99
CA ARG A 29 -19.65 1.41 25.94
C ARG A 29 -19.51 0.74 27.29
N THR A 30 -20.61 0.68 28.03
CA THR A 30 -20.71 -0.06 29.29
C THR A 30 -20.54 -1.55 29.01
N ARG A 31 -19.45 -2.14 29.49
CA ARG A 31 -19.24 -3.60 29.47
C ARG A 31 -19.34 -4.10 30.89
N VAL A 32 -20.23 -5.07 31.10
CA VAL A 32 -20.41 -5.78 32.37
C VAL A 32 -19.15 -6.58 32.67
N GLU A 33 -18.61 -6.38 33.87
CA GLU A 33 -17.43 -7.07 34.40
C GLU A 33 -17.77 -8.51 34.77
N THR A 34 -16.98 -9.44 34.26
CA THR A 34 -16.79 -10.75 34.88
C THR A 34 -15.30 -10.94 35.10
N SER A 35 -14.94 -10.98 36.38
CA SER A 35 -13.60 -11.17 36.90
C SER A 35 -13.11 -12.60 36.66
N SER A 36 -11.91 -12.74 36.10
CA SER A 36 -11.03 -13.88 36.39
C SER A 36 -9.58 -13.43 36.22
N GLU A 37 -8.89 -13.29 37.35
CA GLU A 37 -7.45 -13.02 37.41
C GLU A 37 -6.63 -14.27 37.08
N THR A 38 -5.36 -14.00 36.76
CA THR A 38 -4.18 -14.90 36.71
C THR A 38 -4.00 -15.79 35.48
N SER A 39 -3.16 -15.32 34.53
CA SER A 39 -1.97 -16.04 34.00
C SER A 39 -1.40 -15.43 32.69
N GLU A 40 -0.86 -14.21 32.70
CA GLU A 40 -0.32 -13.56 31.47
C GLU A 40 1.21 -13.65 31.27
N GLN A 41 2.00 -14.16 32.23
CA GLN A 41 3.46 -14.09 32.11
C GLN A 41 4.16 -15.32 31.46
N ILE A 42 3.45 -16.43 31.21
CA ILE A 42 4.06 -17.67 30.67
C ILE A 42 3.82 -17.83 29.14
N THR A 43 2.89 -17.08 28.56
CA THR A 43 2.48 -17.24 27.14
C THR A 43 3.34 -16.45 26.15
N THR A 44 4.01 -15.37 26.57
CA THR A 44 4.79 -14.47 25.68
C THR A 44 6.11 -15.08 25.20
N ASN A 45 6.78 -15.89 26.01
CA ASN A 45 8.04 -16.53 25.61
C ASN A 45 7.82 -17.70 24.62
N LYS A 46 6.66 -18.37 24.69
CA LYS A 46 6.31 -19.45 23.76
C LYS A 46 5.95 -18.92 22.37
N SER A 47 5.29 -17.75 22.28
CA SER A 47 4.90 -17.16 20.99
C SER A 47 6.10 -16.65 20.17
N ALA A 48 7.08 -16.02 20.83
CA ALA A 48 8.30 -15.56 20.17
C ALA A 48 9.16 -16.72 19.63
N SER A 49 9.32 -17.80 20.40
CA SER A 49 10.02 -19.03 19.98
C SER A 49 9.28 -19.76 18.84
N ALA A 50 7.94 -19.81 18.90
CA ALA A 50 7.12 -20.37 17.82
C ALA A 50 7.23 -19.56 16.52
N MET A 51 7.23 -18.23 16.59
CA MET A 51 7.40 -17.34 15.42
C MET A 51 8.79 -17.42 14.80
N ALA A 52 9.84 -17.55 15.62
CA ALA A 52 11.22 -17.72 15.13
C ALA A 52 11.41 -19.07 14.40
N ASN A 53 10.75 -20.14 14.87
CA ASN A 53 10.75 -21.42 14.18
C ASN A 53 9.89 -21.39 12.91
N LEU A 54 8.77 -20.65 12.92
CA LEU A 54 7.94 -20.43 11.74
C LEU A 54 8.74 -19.76 10.60
N LEU A 55 9.57 -18.76 10.90
CA LEU A 55 10.45 -18.11 9.92
C LEU A 55 11.39 -19.07 9.19
N LYS A 56 11.86 -20.13 9.86
CA LYS A 56 12.72 -21.15 9.23
C LYS A 56 11.97 -22.06 8.27
N THR A 57 10.65 -22.13 8.42
CA THR A 57 9.76 -22.98 7.61
C THR A 57 8.98 -22.21 6.54
N LEU A 58 8.86 -20.88 6.71
CA LEU A 58 8.20 -20.03 5.73
C LEU A 58 9.11 -19.84 4.51
N PRO A 59 8.53 -19.84 3.29
CA PRO A 59 9.25 -19.41 2.11
C PRO A 59 9.82 -18.01 2.34
N ASP A 60 11.02 -17.77 1.82
CA ASP A 60 11.60 -16.43 1.81
C ASP A 60 10.60 -15.42 1.23
N TRP A 61 10.44 -14.29 1.91
CA TRP A 61 9.42 -13.30 1.56
C TRP A 61 9.60 -12.80 0.12
N SER A 62 10.85 -12.67 -0.34
CA SER A 62 11.17 -12.18 -1.68
C SER A 62 10.78 -13.21 -2.73
N VAL A 63 11.04 -14.50 -2.48
CA VAL A 63 10.64 -15.61 -3.35
C VAL A 63 9.12 -15.73 -3.41
N ALA A 64 8.43 -15.60 -2.28
CA ALA A 64 6.98 -15.63 -2.22
C ALA A 64 6.35 -14.45 -2.97
N THR A 65 6.88 -13.23 -2.82
CA THR A 65 6.41 -12.05 -3.56
C THR A 65 6.68 -12.18 -5.06
N ARG A 66 7.86 -12.65 -5.48
CA ARG A 66 8.17 -12.92 -6.89
C ARG A 66 7.20 -13.93 -7.49
N LYS A 67 6.91 -15.02 -6.78
CA LYS A 67 5.92 -16.02 -7.21
C LYS A 67 4.53 -15.40 -7.44
N ILE A 68 4.11 -14.43 -6.64
CA ILE A 68 2.84 -13.71 -6.84
C ILE A 68 2.91 -12.90 -8.15
N ILE A 69 3.99 -12.16 -8.39
CA ILE A 69 4.21 -11.41 -9.65
C ILE A 69 4.18 -12.35 -10.86
N ASP A 70 4.92 -13.46 -10.80
CA ASP A 70 5.05 -14.42 -11.90
C ASP A 70 3.79 -15.28 -12.13
N THR A 71 2.77 -15.18 -11.25
CA THR A 71 1.53 -15.93 -11.40
C THR A 71 0.73 -15.38 -12.57
N THR A 72 0.59 -16.14 -13.66
CA THR A 72 -0.14 -15.73 -14.87
C THR A 72 -1.67 -15.65 -14.69
N ASN A 73 -2.21 -16.29 -13.65
CA ASN A 73 -3.66 -16.28 -13.43
C ASN A 73 -4.13 -15.01 -12.68
N ILE A 74 -4.58 -14.03 -13.46
CA ILE A 74 -5.15 -12.77 -12.98
C ILE A 74 -6.41 -12.96 -12.12
N GLU A 75 -7.20 -14.01 -12.32
CA GLU A 75 -8.44 -14.24 -11.57
C GLU A 75 -8.20 -14.51 -10.09
N THR A 76 -6.97 -14.90 -9.75
CA THR A 76 -6.56 -15.12 -8.36
C THR A 76 -6.31 -13.81 -7.61
N PHE A 77 -6.36 -12.66 -8.29
CA PHE A 77 -6.19 -11.34 -7.71
C PHE A 77 -7.55 -10.66 -7.55
N PRO A 78 -7.84 -10.11 -6.35
CA PRO A 78 -9.09 -9.42 -6.08
C PRO A 78 -9.12 -7.99 -6.67
N ILE A 79 -8.73 -7.83 -7.94
CA ILE A 79 -8.57 -6.53 -8.61
C ILE A 79 -9.83 -5.69 -8.47
N ALA A 80 -11.00 -6.26 -8.74
CA ALA A 80 -12.26 -5.52 -8.68
C ALA A 80 -12.65 -5.06 -7.27
N GLY A 81 -12.19 -5.76 -6.23
CA GLY A 81 -12.42 -5.37 -4.84
C GLY A 81 -11.41 -4.34 -4.34
N ASP A 82 -10.17 -4.46 -4.79
CA ASP A 82 -9.05 -3.64 -4.32
C ASP A 82 -8.91 -2.34 -5.09
N LEU A 83 -9.12 -2.33 -6.42
CA LEU A 83 -8.88 -1.15 -7.26
C LEU A 83 -9.59 0.12 -6.75
N PRO A 84 -10.89 0.11 -6.37
CA PRO A 84 -11.55 1.30 -5.84
C PRO A 84 -10.96 1.75 -4.50
N ARG A 85 -10.49 0.81 -3.68
CA ARG A 85 -9.86 1.12 -2.38
C ARG A 85 -8.46 1.70 -2.60
N LEU A 86 -7.71 1.11 -3.52
CA LEU A 86 -6.35 1.50 -3.89
C LEU A 86 -6.28 2.90 -4.46
N LEU A 87 -7.29 3.36 -5.19
CA LEU A 87 -7.26 4.69 -5.79
C LEU A 87 -7.12 5.83 -4.77
N LYS A 88 -7.55 5.64 -3.52
CA LYS A 88 -7.34 6.60 -2.41
C LYS A 88 -5.91 6.63 -1.89
N HIS A 89 -5.13 5.61 -2.23
CA HIS A 89 -3.80 5.33 -1.74
C HIS A 89 -2.75 5.38 -2.86
N LEU A 90 -3.18 5.42 -4.12
CA LEU A 90 -2.32 5.33 -5.28
C LEU A 90 -1.85 6.72 -5.72
N THR A 91 -0.56 6.80 -6.01
CA THR A 91 0.05 7.91 -6.73
C THR A 91 0.88 7.38 -7.88
N VAL A 92 0.86 8.09 -9.01
CA VAL A 92 1.65 7.78 -10.18
C VAL A 92 2.37 9.06 -10.59
N TYR A 93 3.69 8.99 -10.62
CA TYR A 93 4.57 10.06 -11.05
C TYR A 93 5.36 9.63 -12.27
N GLU A 94 5.61 10.57 -13.15
CA GLU A 94 6.62 10.46 -14.19
C GLU A 94 7.76 11.44 -13.89
N ILE A 95 9.00 11.02 -14.11
CA ILE A 95 10.18 11.86 -13.95
C ILE A 95 10.71 12.26 -15.31
N HIS A 96 10.69 13.56 -15.61
CA HIS A 96 11.32 14.12 -16.81
C HIS A 96 12.40 15.11 -16.39
N ASN A 97 13.64 14.90 -16.85
CA ASN A 97 14.78 15.78 -16.54
C ASN A 97 14.97 16.08 -15.04
N GLY A 98 14.63 15.10 -14.18
CA GLY A 98 14.73 15.23 -12.71
C GLY A 98 13.55 15.93 -12.03
N ASP A 99 12.59 16.45 -12.80
CA ASP A 99 11.34 17.01 -12.27
C ASP A 99 10.26 15.92 -12.16
N PHE A 100 9.47 15.97 -11.08
CA PHE A 100 8.36 15.04 -10.84
C PHE A 100 7.04 15.60 -11.37
N TYR A 101 6.33 14.79 -12.15
CA TYR A 101 5.03 15.11 -12.75
C TYR A 101 3.98 14.14 -12.24
N SER A 102 2.97 14.65 -11.53
CA SER A 102 1.86 13.83 -11.03
C SER A 102 0.95 13.44 -12.19
N VAL A 103 0.98 12.17 -12.56
CA VAL A 103 0.07 11.57 -13.56
C VAL A 103 -1.25 11.17 -12.89
N PHE A 104 -1.17 10.62 -11.68
CA PHE A 104 -2.32 10.28 -10.86
C PHE A 104 -2.05 10.58 -9.38
N PRO A 105 -3.02 11.12 -8.63
CA PRO A 105 -4.33 11.60 -9.10
C PRO A 105 -4.23 12.85 -9.97
N THR A 106 -5.14 13.00 -10.93
CA THR A 106 -5.32 14.24 -11.70
C THR A 106 -6.04 15.28 -10.84
N GLN A 107 -5.91 16.59 -11.12
CA GLN A 107 -6.52 17.66 -10.31
C GLN A 107 -8.02 17.44 -10.03
N GLY A 108 -8.79 16.95 -11.01
CA GLY A 108 -10.21 16.63 -10.81
C GLY A 108 -10.43 15.58 -9.72
N ILE A 109 -9.69 14.47 -9.78
CA ILE A 109 -9.79 13.37 -8.79
C ILE A 109 -9.26 13.80 -7.43
N VAL A 110 -8.21 14.64 -7.39
CA VAL A 110 -7.71 15.19 -6.14
C VAL A 110 -8.82 15.94 -5.43
N THR A 111 -9.44 16.90 -6.14
CA THR A 111 -10.46 17.82 -5.60
C THR A 111 -11.74 17.10 -5.19
N GLU A 112 -12.13 16.03 -5.91
CA GLU A 112 -13.37 15.30 -5.68
C GLU A 112 -13.25 14.18 -4.62
N HIS A 113 -12.06 13.58 -4.45
CA HIS A 113 -11.93 12.32 -3.69
C HIS A 113 -10.78 12.24 -2.69
N ILE A 114 -9.76 13.11 -2.75
CA ILE A 114 -8.48 12.91 -2.03
C ILE A 114 -8.15 14.03 -1.04
N VAL A 115 -8.75 15.23 -1.13
CA VAL A 115 -8.30 16.41 -0.35
C VAL A 115 -8.45 16.29 1.17
N ASP A 116 -9.24 15.37 1.73
CA ASP A 116 -9.46 15.37 3.19
C ASP A 116 -9.23 14.01 3.86
N TYR A 117 -7.97 13.64 4.03
CA TYR A 117 -7.58 12.59 4.99
C TYR A 117 -7.85 13.02 6.45
N SER A 118 -7.95 14.33 6.72
CA SER A 118 -8.18 14.87 8.06
C SER A 118 -9.66 15.01 8.44
N VAL A 119 -10.56 15.38 7.53
CA VAL A 119 -11.97 15.61 7.87
C VAL A 119 -12.89 15.38 6.67
N SER A 120 -13.36 14.17 6.40
CA SER A 120 -14.78 13.95 6.12
C SER A 120 -15.10 12.48 5.87
N SER A 121 -16.15 12.00 6.54
CA SER A 121 -16.90 10.81 6.17
C SER A 121 -17.80 11.02 4.94
N ASP A 122 -17.65 12.15 4.23
CA ASP A 122 -18.57 12.65 3.18
C ASP A 122 -17.90 12.81 1.80
N GLY A 123 -16.64 12.38 1.62
CA GLY A 123 -16.02 12.34 0.28
C GLY A 123 -16.81 11.41 -0.66
N ALA A 124 -17.04 11.86 -1.90
CA ALA A 124 -17.76 11.08 -2.89
C ALA A 124 -17.13 9.68 -3.06
N ALA A 125 -17.95 8.64 -3.10
CA ALA A 125 -17.48 7.28 -3.28
C ALA A 125 -16.78 7.16 -4.65
N ILE A 126 -15.63 6.48 -4.67
CA ILE A 126 -14.92 6.17 -5.91
C ILE A 126 -15.82 5.28 -6.77
N ASN A 127 -16.10 5.71 -7.99
CA ASN A 127 -16.98 5.01 -8.90
C ASN A 127 -16.20 4.24 -9.96
N ALA A 128 -16.94 3.50 -10.79
CA ALA A 128 -16.40 2.76 -11.92
C ALA A 128 -15.68 3.68 -12.93
N GLY A 129 -16.20 4.87 -13.20
CA GLY A 129 -15.56 5.84 -14.09
C GLY A 129 -14.17 6.27 -13.62
N ASP A 130 -13.96 6.45 -12.31
CA ASP A 130 -12.64 6.78 -11.76
C ASP A 130 -11.65 5.63 -11.91
N CYS A 131 -12.14 4.39 -11.80
CA CYS A 131 -11.36 3.19 -12.06
C CYS A 131 -11.00 3.06 -13.55
N LEU A 132 -11.90 3.42 -14.46
CA LEU A 132 -11.60 3.46 -15.88
C LEU A 132 -10.51 4.51 -16.19
N LYS A 133 -10.62 5.72 -15.63
CA LYS A 133 -9.64 6.81 -15.86
C LYS A 133 -8.21 6.35 -15.52
N ILE A 134 -8.00 5.71 -14.37
CA ILE A 134 -6.65 5.23 -14.01
C ILE A 134 -6.18 4.14 -14.97
N LEU A 135 -7.04 3.19 -15.35
CA LEU A 135 -6.66 2.12 -16.27
C LEU A 135 -6.28 2.67 -17.64
N GLN A 136 -7.04 3.65 -18.15
CA GLN A 136 -6.72 4.34 -19.40
C GLN A 136 -5.41 5.10 -19.29
N THR A 137 -5.19 5.84 -18.18
CA THR A 137 -3.93 6.56 -17.93
C THR A 137 -2.73 5.63 -17.96
N VAL A 138 -2.79 4.51 -17.22
CA VAL A 138 -1.72 3.51 -17.19
C VAL A 138 -1.56 2.83 -18.55
N CYS A 139 -2.66 2.60 -19.28
CA CYS A 139 -2.64 2.05 -20.65
C CYS A 139 -1.92 2.97 -21.63
N MET A 140 -2.18 4.28 -21.59
CA MET A 140 -1.48 5.27 -22.42
C MET A 140 0.03 5.33 -22.12
N ILE A 141 0.44 5.06 -20.88
CA ILE A 141 1.85 5.12 -20.44
C ILE A 141 2.65 3.88 -20.87
N PHE A 142 2.07 2.69 -20.71
CA PHE A 142 2.80 1.43 -20.84
C PHE A 142 2.45 0.63 -22.11
N GLU A 143 1.37 0.99 -22.80
CA GLU A 143 0.93 0.32 -24.02
C GLU A 143 0.69 1.36 -25.12
N SER A 144 -0.56 1.74 -25.42
CA SER A 144 -0.87 2.73 -26.46
C SER A 144 -2.20 3.46 -26.24
N ASP A 145 -2.34 4.61 -26.89
CA ASP A 145 -3.58 5.39 -26.91
C ASP A 145 -4.74 4.61 -27.54
N GLU A 146 -4.48 3.82 -28.58
CA GLU A 146 -5.48 2.97 -29.23
C GLU A 146 -6.01 1.90 -28.29
N LEU A 147 -5.13 1.26 -27.52
CA LEU A 147 -5.54 0.24 -26.53
C LEU A 147 -6.30 0.87 -25.37
N ALA A 148 -5.93 2.08 -24.94
CA ALA A 148 -6.67 2.85 -23.93
C ALA A 148 -8.09 3.24 -24.40
N GLN A 149 -8.23 3.60 -25.68
CA GLN A 149 -9.54 3.85 -26.30
C GLN A 149 -10.37 2.57 -26.41
N HIS A 150 -9.74 1.46 -26.85
CA HIS A 150 -10.41 0.17 -26.94
C HIS A 150 -10.93 -0.30 -25.57
N LEU A 151 -10.10 -0.20 -24.52
CA LEU A 151 -10.53 -0.44 -23.14
C LEU A 151 -11.76 0.38 -22.76
N GLY A 152 -11.77 1.67 -23.08
CA GLY A 152 -12.90 2.57 -22.82
C GLY A 152 -14.18 2.14 -23.54
N ASN A 153 -14.06 1.68 -24.78
CA ASN A 153 -15.21 1.20 -25.56
C ASN A 153 -15.81 -0.07 -24.95
N GLU A 154 -14.96 -1.06 -24.63
CA GLU A 154 -15.40 -2.31 -23.99
C GLU A 154 -15.99 -2.08 -22.61
N TRP A 155 -15.44 -1.14 -21.85
CA TRP A 155 -15.96 -0.73 -20.56
C TRP A 155 -17.35 -0.10 -20.69
N ASN A 156 -17.48 0.94 -21.49
CA ASN A 156 -18.72 1.72 -21.63
C ASN A 156 -19.84 0.92 -22.32
N ALA A 157 -19.51 -0.17 -23.02
CA ALA A 157 -20.50 -1.06 -23.61
C ALA A 157 -21.31 -1.85 -22.56
N ILE A 158 -20.75 -2.08 -21.36
CA ILE A 158 -21.37 -2.97 -20.36
C ILE A 158 -21.36 -2.44 -18.92
N MET A 159 -20.61 -1.38 -18.61
CA MET A 159 -20.50 -0.81 -17.25
C MET A 159 -21.07 0.61 -17.17
N ASP A 160 -21.76 0.89 -16.08
CA ASP A 160 -22.17 2.25 -15.71
C ASP A 160 -21.07 2.92 -14.88
N ASN A 161 -20.53 4.03 -15.39
CA ASN A 161 -19.45 4.78 -14.76
C ASN A 161 -19.85 5.47 -13.45
N SER A 162 -21.13 5.71 -13.21
CA SER A 162 -21.62 6.33 -11.97
C SER A 162 -21.74 5.35 -10.80
N CYS A 163 -21.71 4.05 -11.07
CA CYS A 163 -21.94 3.00 -10.10
C CYS A 163 -20.66 2.57 -9.37
N ASP A 164 -20.82 1.96 -8.19
CA ASP A 164 -19.72 1.34 -7.44
C ASP A 164 -19.16 0.13 -8.20
N LEU A 165 -17.83 0.06 -8.35
CA LEU A 165 -17.16 -1.03 -9.07
C LEU A 165 -17.38 -2.40 -8.41
N SER A 166 -17.55 -2.46 -7.09
CA SER A 166 -17.77 -3.70 -6.35
C SER A 166 -19.06 -4.43 -6.77
N VAL A 167 -20.06 -3.68 -7.24
CA VAL A 167 -21.32 -4.20 -7.80
C VAL A 167 -21.10 -4.78 -9.21
N GLN A 168 -20.11 -4.24 -9.94
CA GLN A 168 -19.83 -4.56 -11.35
C GLN A 168 -18.56 -5.40 -11.52
N LYS A 169 -18.07 -6.03 -10.45
CA LYS A 169 -16.78 -6.75 -10.40
C LYS A 169 -16.62 -7.84 -11.45
N THR A 170 -17.71 -8.52 -11.81
CA THR A 170 -17.71 -9.59 -12.81
C THR A 170 -17.46 -9.05 -14.21
N PHE A 171 -17.95 -7.86 -14.52
CA PHE A 171 -17.72 -7.20 -15.80
C PHE A 171 -16.28 -6.73 -15.94
N LEU A 172 -15.68 -6.19 -14.86
CA LEU A 172 -14.27 -5.79 -14.87
C LEU A 172 -13.37 -6.95 -15.29
N MET A 173 -13.50 -8.13 -14.66
CA MET A 173 -12.64 -9.27 -14.99
C MET A 173 -12.83 -9.74 -16.44
N ARG A 174 -14.06 -9.68 -16.96
CA ARG A 174 -14.35 -9.99 -18.36
C ARG A 174 -13.67 -9.02 -19.31
N ILE A 175 -13.71 -7.72 -19.03
CA ILE A 175 -13.05 -6.68 -19.84
C ILE A 175 -11.54 -6.86 -19.81
N LEU A 176 -10.94 -7.03 -18.62
CA LEU A 176 -9.50 -7.20 -18.48
C LEU A 176 -8.99 -8.43 -19.23
N LYS A 177 -9.72 -9.55 -19.18
CA LYS A 177 -9.39 -10.74 -19.95
C LYS A 177 -9.45 -10.50 -21.45
N LYS A 178 -10.57 -9.93 -21.93
CA LYS A 178 -10.76 -9.67 -23.35
C LYS A 178 -9.63 -8.79 -23.90
N VAL A 179 -9.44 -7.62 -23.29
CA VAL A 179 -8.54 -6.57 -23.79
C VAL A 179 -7.06 -6.93 -23.62
N PHE A 180 -6.68 -7.50 -22.48
CA PHE A 180 -5.25 -7.65 -22.13
C PHE A 180 -4.72 -9.08 -22.14
N ILE A 181 -5.58 -10.09 -22.30
CA ILE A 181 -5.17 -11.50 -22.32
C ILE A 181 -5.55 -12.17 -23.65
N GLU A 182 -6.81 -12.11 -24.06
CA GLU A 182 -7.31 -12.85 -25.22
C GLU A 182 -6.87 -12.22 -26.55
N GLU A 183 -6.82 -10.89 -26.61
CA GLU A 183 -6.47 -10.13 -27.81
C GLU A 183 -4.97 -9.85 -27.94
N LYS A 184 -4.16 -10.19 -26.92
CA LYS A 184 -2.70 -10.00 -26.93
C LYS A 184 -1.99 -11.22 -27.52
N THR A 185 -1.09 -10.99 -28.47
CA THR A 185 -0.38 -12.08 -29.16
C THR A 185 0.90 -12.51 -28.45
N ASP A 186 1.53 -11.62 -27.67
CA ASP A 186 2.83 -11.90 -27.02
C ASP A 186 2.91 -11.34 -25.59
N GLY A 187 3.29 -12.22 -24.65
CA GLY A 187 3.62 -11.87 -23.28
C GLY A 187 2.44 -11.45 -22.41
N GLU A 188 2.72 -11.24 -21.11
CA GLU A 188 1.76 -10.65 -20.20
C GLU A 188 1.67 -9.13 -20.44
N SER A 189 0.46 -8.56 -20.35
CA SER A 189 0.29 -7.11 -20.48
C SER A 189 0.92 -6.37 -19.29
N PRO A 190 1.73 -5.32 -19.55
CA PRO A 190 2.15 -4.33 -18.56
C PRO A 190 1.02 -3.83 -17.64
N ILE A 191 -0.21 -3.75 -18.14
CA ILE A 191 -1.38 -3.34 -17.36
C ILE A 191 -1.77 -4.40 -16.34
N ILE A 192 -1.71 -5.67 -16.72
CA ILE A 192 -1.93 -6.76 -15.78
C ILE A 192 -0.80 -6.80 -14.75
N MET A 193 0.45 -6.60 -15.17
CA MET A 193 1.59 -6.53 -14.25
C MET A 193 1.43 -5.38 -13.24
N PHE A 194 1.07 -4.19 -13.72
CA PHE A 194 0.77 -3.03 -12.90
C PHE A 194 -0.31 -3.35 -11.86
N LEU A 195 -1.44 -3.91 -12.30
CA LEU A 195 -2.56 -4.24 -11.42
C LEU A 195 -2.19 -5.27 -10.34
N LYS A 196 -1.36 -6.26 -10.67
CA LYS A 196 -0.82 -7.20 -9.68
C LYS A 196 0.11 -6.50 -8.70
N ALA A 197 1.01 -5.67 -9.20
CA ALA A 197 2.03 -5.00 -8.40
C ALA A 197 1.44 -3.97 -7.43
N ILE A 198 0.29 -3.35 -7.74
CA ILE A 198 -0.39 -2.44 -6.81
C ILE A 198 -1.39 -3.16 -5.87
N ASN A 199 -1.69 -4.44 -6.09
CA ASN A 199 -2.73 -5.17 -5.35
C ASN A 199 -2.33 -5.45 -3.90
N GLN A 200 -3.29 -5.48 -2.96
CA GLN A 200 -3.01 -5.75 -1.54
C GLN A 200 -2.36 -7.11 -1.30
N LYS A 201 -2.68 -8.11 -2.13
CA LYS A 201 -2.13 -9.46 -2.01
C LYS A 201 -0.60 -9.47 -2.09
N ILE A 202 0.01 -8.52 -2.81
CA ILE A 202 1.46 -8.48 -3.04
C ILE A 202 2.27 -8.22 -1.76
N ILE A 203 1.67 -7.48 -0.80
CA ILE A 203 2.31 -7.13 0.47
C ILE A 203 2.12 -8.20 1.55
N GLY A 204 1.39 -9.27 1.27
CA GLY A 204 1.14 -10.36 2.22
C GLY A 204 2.42 -11.00 2.77
N PRO A 205 3.35 -11.47 1.92
CA PRO A 205 4.63 -12.02 2.37
C PRO A 205 5.43 -11.02 3.21
N ALA A 206 5.43 -9.75 2.80
CA ALA A 206 6.15 -8.70 3.50
C ALA A 206 5.57 -8.44 4.91
N THR A 207 4.25 -8.36 5.01
CA THR A 207 3.54 -8.21 6.28
C THR A 207 3.85 -9.35 7.24
N MET A 208 3.94 -10.58 6.73
CA MET A 208 4.29 -11.75 7.54
C MET A 208 5.74 -11.68 8.04
N ARG A 209 6.69 -11.27 7.19
CA ARG A 209 8.08 -11.05 7.59
C ARG A 209 8.21 -10.02 8.70
N VAL A 210 7.54 -8.88 8.58
CA VAL A 210 7.51 -7.82 9.61
C VAL A 210 6.98 -8.36 10.93
N ARG A 211 5.83 -9.06 10.92
CA ARG A 211 5.24 -9.64 12.13
C ARG A 211 6.19 -10.61 12.82
N CYS A 212 6.80 -11.51 12.06
CA CYS A 212 7.74 -12.46 12.63
C CYS A 212 8.99 -11.77 13.19
N GLN A 213 9.49 -10.72 12.55
CA GLN A 213 10.63 -9.95 13.01
C GLN A 213 10.33 -9.20 14.32
N CYS A 214 9.12 -8.65 14.45
CA CYS A 214 8.66 -7.97 15.66
C CYS A 214 8.55 -8.91 16.87
N GLY A 215 8.42 -10.23 16.64
CA GLY A 215 8.44 -11.25 17.69
C GLY A 215 7.39 -11.02 18.77
N SER A 216 7.82 -10.55 19.95
CA SER A 216 6.94 -10.28 21.09
C SER A 216 6.30 -8.88 21.08
N LEU A 217 6.69 -8.01 20.15
CA LEU A 217 6.09 -6.68 20.01
C LEU A 217 4.69 -6.82 19.39
N ILE A 218 3.67 -6.38 20.13
CA ILE A 218 2.28 -6.44 19.67
C ILE A 218 1.99 -5.21 18.82
N ILE A 219 2.03 -5.39 17.50
CA ILE A 219 1.85 -4.35 16.51
C ILE A 219 0.50 -4.50 15.78
N LYS A 220 -0.06 -3.37 15.35
CA LYS A 220 -1.27 -3.28 14.53
C LYS A 220 -1.10 -2.21 13.46
N ASP A 221 -2.02 -2.12 12.51
CA ASP A 221 -2.03 -1.01 11.55
C ASP A 221 -2.28 0.32 12.29
N ALA A 222 -1.52 1.36 11.94
CA ALA A 222 -1.63 2.68 12.55
C ALA A 222 -3.01 3.31 12.34
N GLN A 223 -3.38 4.27 13.20
CA GLN A 223 -4.61 5.05 13.07
C GLN A 223 -4.28 6.55 12.98
N PRO A 224 -4.66 7.26 11.89
CA PRO A 224 -5.37 6.75 10.72
C PRO A 224 -4.56 5.70 9.94
N MET A 225 -5.26 4.81 9.22
CA MET A 225 -4.61 3.77 8.42
C MET A 225 -3.78 4.43 7.32
N VAL A 226 -2.46 4.24 7.39
CA VAL A 226 -1.54 4.66 6.34
C VAL A 226 -1.15 3.43 5.53
N TRP A 227 -1.77 3.32 4.36
CA TRP A 227 -1.31 2.50 3.26
C TRP A 227 -1.18 3.41 2.06
N GLU A 228 0.00 3.48 1.46
CA GLU A 228 0.26 4.29 0.27
C GLU A 228 0.96 3.42 -0.77
N VAL A 229 0.55 3.58 -2.02
CA VAL A 229 1.17 2.94 -3.18
C VAL A 229 1.71 4.05 -4.07
N ALA A 230 3.02 4.12 -4.19
CA ALA A 230 3.70 5.10 -5.03
C ALA A 230 4.27 4.41 -6.25
N VAL A 231 3.92 4.92 -7.43
CA VAL A 231 4.46 4.48 -8.71
C VAL A 231 5.29 5.61 -9.27
N ILE A 232 6.56 5.35 -9.56
CA ILE A 232 7.48 6.32 -10.14
C ILE A 232 7.98 5.74 -11.45
N ILE A 233 7.64 6.41 -12.55
CA ILE A 233 8.05 6.05 -13.90
C ILE A 233 9.25 6.94 -14.25
N MET A 234 10.37 6.31 -14.54
CA MET A 234 11.62 6.95 -14.96
C MET A 234 11.88 6.65 -16.43
N GLU A 235 12.99 7.12 -16.98
CA GLU A 235 13.37 6.81 -18.37
C GLU A 235 13.69 5.32 -18.57
N ASP A 236 14.37 4.70 -17.60
CA ASP A 236 14.91 3.34 -17.68
C ASP A 236 14.09 2.28 -16.92
N LYS A 237 13.29 2.69 -15.94
CA LYS A 237 12.64 1.78 -15.00
C LYS A 237 11.33 2.32 -14.45
N THR A 238 10.55 1.41 -13.87
CA THR A 238 9.35 1.74 -13.10
C THR A 238 9.49 1.20 -11.68
N ILE A 239 9.33 2.08 -10.70
CA ILE A 239 9.38 1.74 -9.27
C ILE A 239 7.96 1.72 -8.72
N ILE A 240 7.56 0.63 -8.09
CA ILE A 240 6.29 0.51 -7.38
C ILE A 240 6.60 0.22 -5.91
N SER A 241 6.31 1.20 -5.05
CA SER A 241 6.53 1.12 -3.61
C SER A 241 5.22 1.06 -2.85
N HIS A 242 5.09 0.08 -1.96
CA HIS A 242 4.03 0.04 -0.96
C HIS A 242 4.58 0.51 0.38
N TYR A 243 3.95 1.49 0.98
CA TYR A 243 4.25 1.98 2.32
C TYR A 243 3.15 1.59 3.28
N ARG A 244 3.54 1.12 4.46
CA ARG A 244 2.60 0.74 5.53
C ARG A 244 3.14 1.22 6.87
N ARG A 245 2.29 1.91 7.61
CA ARG A 245 2.59 2.36 8.97
C ARG A 245 1.95 1.41 9.98
N GLN A 246 2.75 0.95 10.93
CA GLN A 246 2.31 0.11 12.03
C GLN A 246 2.63 0.78 13.36
N GLU A 247 1.81 0.51 14.37
CA GLU A 247 1.98 1.07 15.71
C GLU A 247 1.82 -0.04 16.76
N THR A 248 2.32 0.22 17.97
CA THR A 248 2.03 -0.64 19.12
C THR A 248 0.53 -0.74 19.37
N SER A 249 0.08 -1.86 19.93
CA SER A 249 -1.28 -1.97 20.46
C SER A 249 -1.45 -1.32 21.84
N SER A 250 -0.34 -0.95 22.50
CA SER A 250 -0.39 -0.26 23.79
C SER A 250 -1.00 1.14 23.65
N LYS A 251 -1.80 1.52 24.65
CA LYS A 251 -2.37 2.87 24.76
C LYS A 251 -1.57 3.77 25.71
N LYS A 252 -0.54 3.19 26.33
CA LYS A 252 0.34 3.87 27.27
C LYS A 252 1.42 4.60 26.47
N PRO A 253 1.53 5.93 26.60
CA PRO A 253 2.54 6.68 25.87
C PRO A 253 3.97 6.19 26.17
N GLU A 254 4.24 5.72 27.39
CA GLU A 254 5.54 5.19 27.79
C GLU A 254 5.93 3.87 27.07
N GLU A 255 4.98 3.23 26.40
CA GLU A 255 5.15 2.02 25.58
C GLU A 255 4.85 2.29 24.09
N TYR A 256 4.58 3.55 23.71
CA TYR A 256 4.07 3.90 22.39
C TYR A 256 5.18 4.09 21.35
N PHE A 257 5.09 3.34 20.26
CA PHE A 257 5.95 3.50 19.10
C PHE A 257 5.16 3.23 17.83
N ARG A 258 5.61 3.80 16.72
CA ARG A 258 5.15 3.46 15.38
C ARG A 258 6.34 3.38 14.44
N PHE A 259 6.17 2.68 13.35
CA PHE A 259 7.19 2.59 12.31
C PHE A 259 6.56 2.49 10.93
N LEU A 260 7.29 3.00 9.95
CA LEU A 260 6.95 2.93 8.54
C LEU A 260 7.85 1.88 7.89
N TRP A 261 7.27 0.99 7.09
CA TRP A 261 8.04 0.09 6.25
C TRP A 261 7.60 0.19 4.80
N GLU A 262 8.53 -0.12 3.91
CA GLU A 262 8.39 -0.08 2.47
C GLU A 262 8.62 -1.48 1.88
N LEU A 263 7.77 -1.86 0.92
CA LEU A 263 8.08 -2.89 -0.07
C LEU A 263 8.26 -2.21 -1.43
N ARG A 264 9.49 -2.20 -1.94
CA ARG A 264 9.88 -1.57 -3.19
C ARG A 264 10.11 -2.63 -4.26
N MET A 265 9.36 -2.54 -5.34
CA MET A 265 9.51 -3.34 -6.55
C MET A 265 10.09 -2.45 -7.65
N VAL A 266 11.20 -2.86 -8.25
CA VAL A 266 11.80 -2.17 -9.40
C VAL A 266 11.64 -3.07 -10.62
N PHE A 267 10.93 -2.56 -11.59
CA PHE A 267 10.74 -3.18 -12.89
C PHE A 267 11.53 -2.41 -13.95
N ASN A 268 11.79 -3.05 -15.08
CA ASN A 268 12.16 -2.31 -16.28
C ASN A 268 11.06 -1.28 -16.66
N ARG A 269 11.40 -0.34 -17.56
CA ARG A 269 10.50 0.75 -17.95
C ARG A 269 9.10 0.26 -18.32
N ASP A 270 9.01 -0.85 -19.04
CA ASP A 270 7.77 -1.35 -19.64
C ASP A 270 6.97 -2.28 -18.72
N LEU A 271 7.34 -2.44 -17.45
CA LEU A 271 6.67 -3.36 -16.51
C LEU A 271 6.57 -4.81 -17.03
N THR A 272 7.57 -5.29 -17.77
CA THR A 272 7.62 -6.67 -18.26
C THR A 272 8.54 -7.57 -17.44
N GLN A 273 9.47 -6.99 -16.69
CA GLN A 273 10.43 -7.74 -15.87
C GLN A 273 10.63 -7.09 -14.50
N LEU A 274 10.51 -7.88 -13.43
CA LEU A 274 10.86 -7.47 -12.07
C LEU A 274 12.36 -7.65 -11.82
N GLU A 275 13.10 -6.56 -11.86
CA GLU A 275 14.56 -6.52 -11.73
C GLU A 275 14.99 -6.61 -10.26
N SER A 276 14.39 -5.81 -9.38
CA SER A 276 14.76 -5.75 -7.97
C SER A 276 13.56 -5.74 -7.05
N LEU A 277 13.75 -6.31 -5.86
CA LEU A 277 12.73 -6.39 -4.82
C LEU A 277 13.41 -6.12 -3.47
N VAL A 278 13.03 -5.04 -2.81
CA VAL A 278 13.60 -4.58 -1.56
C VAL A 278 12.49 -4.35 -0.55
N MET A 279 12.74 -4.66 0.72
CA MET A 279 11.84 -4.32 1.80
C MET A 279 12.64 -3.90 3.03
N GLY A 280 12.17 -2.86 3.71
CA GLY A 280 12.81 -2.37 4.92
C GLY A 280 11.97 -1.38 5.71
N VAL A 281 12.36 -1.16 6.96
CA VAL A 281 11.84 -0.12 7.84
C VAL A 281 12.55 1.19 7.52
N THR A 282 11.78 2.20 7.15
CA THR A 282 12.27 3.52 6.72
C THR A 282 12.12 4.59 7.79
N GLU A 283 11.20 4.42 8.73
CA GLU A 283 11.01 5.35 9.85
C GLU A 283 10.65 4.55 11.11
N ILE A 284 11.22 4.94 12.26
CA ILE A 284 10.81 4.49 13.60
C ILE A 284 10.61 5.74 14.43
N GLU A 285 9.43 5.89 15.00
CA GLU A 285 9.10 7.04 15.83
C GLU A 285 8.59 6.56 17.18
N PHE A 286 8.96 7.32 18.20
CA PHE A 286 8.58 7.10 19.59
C PHE A 286 7.82 8.30 20.11
N ASP A 287 6.94 8.06 21.07
CA ASP A 287 6.44 9.14 21.92
C ASP A 287 7.60 9.69 22.77
N ASP A 288 7.60 10.98 23.07
CA ASP A 288 8.63 11.65 23.89
C ASP A 288 8.86 10.96 25.22
N ILE A 289 7.81 10.37 25.81
CA ILE A 289 7.90 9.69 27.12
C ILE A 289 8.10 8.17 27.02
N THR A 290 8.35 7.64 25.82
CA THR A 290 8.63 6.22 25.62
C THR A 290 9.89 5.79 26.35
N LEU A 291 9.78 4.75 27.18
CA LEU A 291 10.89 4.24 27.99
C LEU A 291 12.06 3.77 27.12
N ASP A 292 13.29 4.04 27.57
CA ASP A 292 14.50 3.57 26.90
C ASP A 292 14.52 2.05 26.70
N SER A 293 14.03 1.29 27.68
CA SER A 293 13.91 -0.17 27.58
C SER A 293 12.98 -0.63 26.45
N VAL A 294 11.95 0.17 26.13
CA VAL A 294 11.06 -0.08 24.98
C VAL A 294 11.77 0.33 23.69
N ARG A 295 12.43 1.48 23.66
CA ARG A 295 13.23 1.95 22.51
C ARG A 295 14.28 0.92 22.11
N ASP A 296 15.08 0.44 23.07
CA ASP A 296 16.10 -0.60 22.87
C ASP A 296 15.51 -1.90 22.35
N LYS A 297 14.36 -2.32 22.89
CA LYS A 297 13.66 -3.52 22.45
C LYS A 297 13.16 -3.39 21.01
N VAL A 298 12.58 -2.25 20.65
CA VAL A 298 12.09 -1.96 19.29
C VAL A 298 13.25 -1.88 18.31
N SER A 299 14.30 -1.11 18.62
CA SER A 299 15.48 -0.99 17.77
C SER A 299 16.15 -2.34 17.54
N SER A 300 16.34 -3.14 18.61
CA SER A 300 16.92 -4.49 18.48
C SER A 300 16.05 -5.42 17.62
N ALA A 301 14.73 -5.33 17.75
CA ALA A 301 13.81 -6.15 16.96
C ALA A 301 13.82 -5.76 15.47
N LEU A 302 13.83 -4.46 15.17
CA LEU A 302 13.71 -3.96 13.80
C LEU A 302 15.05 -3.79 13.07
N GLU A 303 16.19 -3.84 13.77
CA GLU A 303 17.53 -3.67 13.19
C GLU A 303 17.77 -4.53 11.93
N PRO A 304 17.41 -5.83 11.89
CA PRO A 304 17.65 -6.66 10.71
C PRO A 304 16.84 -6.27 9.46
N MET A 305 15.86 -5.39 9.63
CA MET A 305 14.99 -4.89 8.56
C MET A 305 15.20 -3.40 8.31
N LYS A 306 16.11 -2.74 9.03
CA LYS A 306 16.30 -1.29 8.94
C LYS A 306 16.94 -0.93 7.59
N SER A 307 16.33 0.01 6.87
CA SER A 307 16.94 0.60 5.67
C SER A 307 18.17 1.44 6.06
N GLN A 308 19.10 1.61 5.13
CA GLN A 308 20.34 2.36 5.37
C GLN A 308 20.08 3.82 5.80
N ASP A 309 19.00 4.41 5.28
CA ASP A 309 18.53 5.77 5.49
C ASP A 309 17.37 5.86 6.49
N CYS A 310 17.16 4.82 7.32
CA CYS A 310 16.06 4.80 8.25
C CYS A 310 16.14 5.94 9.27
N PHE A 311 15.07 6.74 9.34
CA PHE A 311 14.91 7.77 10.35
C PHE A 311 14.50 7.15 11.69
N ILE A 312 15.14 7.58 12.77
CA ILE A 312 14.77 7.21 14.14
C ILE A 312 14.68 8.49 14.96
N GLY A 313 13.49 8.78 15.50
CA GLY A 313 13.25 10.02 16.22
C GLY A 313 11.97 10.00 17.06
N ASN A 314 11.56 11.17 17.54
CA ASN A 314 10.26 11.33 18.20
C ASN A 314 9.20 11.78 17.18
N MET A 315 7.92 11.59 17.52
CA MET A 315 6.80 11.84 16.58
C MET A 315 6.57 13.31 16.20
N ASP A 316 7.27 14.24 16.85
CA ASP A 316 7.13 15.68 16.67
C ASP A 316 8.45 16.40 16.28
N ASP A 317 9.50 15.63 15.92
CA ASP A 317 10.81 16.12 15.43
C ASP A 317 10.88 16.14 13.88
#